data_AF-A0A839VLB7-F1
#
_entry.id   AF-A0A839VLB7-F1
#
_cell.length_a   1.000
_cell.length_b   1.000
_cell.length_c   1.000
_cell.angle_alpha   90.00
_cell.angle_beta   90.00
_cell.angle_gamma   90.00
#
_symmetry.space_group_name_H-M   'P 1'
#
loop_
_entity.id
_entity.type
_entity.pdbx_description
1 polymer ?
#
loop_
_entity_poly.entity_id
_entity_poly.type
_entity_poly.pdbx_seq_one_letter_code
_entity_poly.pdbx_strand_id
1 'polypeptide(L)'
;MSLSLSAASLSIDWNAIITSLLQGMQWLQLGILKLLTLVGAAPDVDGQPAWPFASRLSGEALLIDRNVVRALLLALALTAVGLTLAVLALVRRSLRWRVTLLSTAIVLFFATPWPERHLLTTAATPTSFHLSPTGFSAASIVHGQQLYAQQCIACHGADGKSDTPLALSLKVAPPNLSSGLLWRLSDGDAFWSIRHGKAGMPAFASQLSPGDTWAVLDYLKANAAGQSITETGAWQRPIAAPRIAVDCASDGPAVRSLDQWRGQRIRLLVAAARGQPQASEDPRFQSVLLDPTKLASTAPTGSMGSIGCRNTDRVSLQALSIITGLAANDLAGAELLVDKDGWLRARKRRGEAAWSDADMLCQSAQAASSKQAQQLAGIDALIATMDADRVHYVQGTFVH
;
A
#
# COMPACT_ATOMS: atom_id res chain seq x y z
N MET A 1 -5.30 -53.86 -3.19
CA MET A 1 -5.18 -52.55 -3.86
C MET A 1 -6.27 -51.64 -3.34
N SER A 2 -5.96 -50.84 -2.32
CA SER A 2 -6.86 -49.84 -1.74
C SER A 2 -6.47 -48.50 -2.35
N LEU A 3 -7.25 -48.01 -3.31
CA LEU A 3 -7.09 -46.68 -3.90
C LEU A 3 -7.68 -45.66 -2.93
N SER A 4 -6.81 -44.98 -2.18
CA SER A 4 -7.15 -43.78 -1.42
C SER A 4 -7.24 -42.59 -2.39
N LEU A 5 -8.45 -42.30 -2.85
CA LEU A 5 -8.78 -41.01 -3.48
C LEU A 5 -8.75 -39.92 -2.40
N SER A 6 -7.66 -39.16 -2.37
CA SER A 6 -7.58 -37.94 -1.57
C SER A 6 -8.54 -36.92 -2.19
N ALA A 7 -9.67 -36.69 -1.53
CA ALA A 7 -10.57 -35.60 -1.88
C ALA A 7 -9.84 -34.29 -1.60
N ALA A 8 -9.29 -33.66 -2.64
CA ALA A 8 -8.87 -32.28 -2.58
C ALA A 8 -10.10 -31.43 -2.27
N SER A 9 -10.27 -31.04 -1.01
CA SER A 9 -11.27 -30.05 -0.64
C SER A 9 -10.89 -28.75 -1.33
N LEU A 10 -11.72 -28.32 -2.29
CA LEU A 10 -11.64 -26.96 -2.83
C LEU A 10 -11.94 -26.00 -1.67
N SER A 11 -10.90 -25.51 -1.00
CA SER A 11 -11.03 -24.45 -0.01
C SER A 11 -11.35 -23.15 -0.76
N ILE A 12 -12.40 -22.47 -0.30
CA ILE A 12 -12.77 -21.16 -0.85
C ILE A 12 -11.73 -20.15 -0.37
N ASP A 13 -10.99 -19.56 -1.31
CA ASP A 13 -10.12 -18.42 -1.03
C ASP A 13 -10.94 -17.14 -0.88
N TRP A 14 -11.36 -16.87 0.35
CA TRP A 14 -12.13 -15.67 0.68
C TRP A 14 -11.37 -14.38 0.42
N ASN A 15 -10.04 -14.37 0.56
CA ASN A 15 -9.24 -13.16 0.37
C ASN A 15 -9.22 -12.77 -1.12
N ALA A 16 -9.06 -13.75 -2.01
CA ALA A 16 -9.15 -13.51 -3.45
C ALA A 16 -10.54 -12.99 -3.87
N ILE A 17 -11.61 -13.55 -3.29
CA ILE A 17 -12.99 -13.12 -3.56
C ILE A 17 -13.22 -11.68 -3.08
N ILE A 18 -12.85 -11.37 -1.83
CA ILE A 18 -13.02 -10.03 -1.26
C ILE A 18 -12.21 -9.01 -2.08
N THR A 19 -10.96 -9.33 -2.42
CA THR A 19 -10.10 -8.47 -3.24
C THR A 19 -10.74 -8.20 -4.60
N SER A 20 -11.30 -9.23 -5.24
CA SER A 20 -11.98 -9.08 -6.54
C SER A 20 -13.23 -8.20 -6.45
N LEU A 21 -14.02 -8.33 -5.38
CA LEU A 21 -15.18 -7.48 -5.13
C LEU A 21 -14.77 -6.01 -4.92
N LEU A 22 -13.73 -5.78 -4.10
CA LEU A 22 -13.18 -4.44 -3.86
C LEU A 22 -12.65 -3.80 -5.14
N GLN A 23 -11.89 -4.55 -5.94
CA GLN A 23 -11.44 -4.10 -7.26
C GLN A 23 -12.63 -3.76 -8.16
N GLY A 24 -13.65 -4.62 -8.25
CA GLY A 24 -14.86 -4.33 -9.03
C GLY A 24 -15.54 -3.03 -8.61
N MET A 25 -15.68 -2.78 -7.31
CA MET A 25 -16.24 -1.53 -6.77
C MET A 25 -15.36 -0.32 -7.12
N GLN A 26 -14.04 -0.44 -7.00
CA GLN A 26 -13.09 0.63 -7.33
C GLN A 26 -13.12 0.96 -8.82
N TRP A 27 -13.07 -0.05 -9.69
CA TRP A 27 -13.09 0.12 -11.15
C TRP A 27 -14.40 0.74 -11.63
N LEU A 28 -15.54 0.32 -11.06
CA LEU A 28 -16.84 0.92 -11.36
C LEU A 28 -16.83 2.41 -11.05
N GLN A 29 -16.39 2.79 -9.86
CA GLN A 29 -16.37 4.19 -9.43
C GLN A 29 -15.38 5.03 -10.22
N LEU A 30 -14.16 4.53 -10.48
CA LEU A 30 -13.20 5.22 -11.34
C LEU A 30 -13.72 5.35 -12.78
N GLY A 31 -14.45 4.35 -13.28
CA GLY A 31 -15.12 4.41 -14.58
C GLY A 31 -16.17 5.52 -14.62
N ILE A 32 -17.02 5.60 -13.58
CA ILE A 32 -18.00 6.69 -13.42
C ILE A 32 -17.30 8.04 -13.36
N LEU A 33 -16.25 8.19 -12.55
CA LEU A 33 -15.50 9.44 -12.43
C LEU A 33 -14.91 9.87 -13.77
N LYS A 34 -14.26 8.95 -14.50
CA LYS A 34 -13.72 9.22 -15.85
C LYS A 34 -14.81 9.66 -16.83
N LEU A 35 -15.97 9.00 -16.83
CA LEU A 35 -17.10 9.40 -17.66
C LEU A 35 -17.60 10.79 -17.32
N LEU A 36 -17.71 11.11 -16.02
CA LEU A 36 -18.10 12.44 -15.55
C LEU A 36 -17.09 13.51 -15.94
N THR A 37 -15.78 13.21 -15.88
CA THR A 37 -14.72 14.11 -16.38
C THR A 37 -14.86 14.36 -17.88
N LEU A 38 -15.10 13.32 -18.67
CA LEU A 38 -15.24 13.44 -20.13
C LEU A 38 -16.42 14.32 -20.55
N VAL A 39 -17.52 14.32 -19.78
CA VAL A 39 -18.69 15.16 -20.05
C VAL A 39 -18.63 16.52 -19.32
N GLY A 40 -17.52 16.84 -18.65
CA GLY A 40 -17.33 18.10 -17.92
C GLY A 40 -18.15 18.22 -16.63
N ALA A 41 -18.68 17.11 -16.11
CA ALA A 41 -19.50 17.08 -14.89
C ALA A 41 -18.70 16.84 -13.61
N ALA A 42 -17.43 16.42 -13.71
CA ALA A 42 -16.51 16.33 -12.58
C ALA A 42 -15.65 17.60 -12.51
N PRO A 43 -15.75 18.43 -11.46
CA PRO A 43 -14.90 19.60 -11.31
C PRO A 43 -13.44 19.19 -11.04
N ASP A 44 -12.49 20.04 -11.40
CA ASP A 44 -11.10 19.88 -10.96
C ASP A 44 -10.93 20.45 -9.56
N VAL A 45 -10.35 19.68 -8.66
CA VAL A 45 -9.95 20.13 -7.32
C VAL A 45 -8.49 19.75 -7.16
N ASP A 46 -7.64 20.73 -6.84
CA ASP A 46 -6.21 20.49 -6.58
C ASP A 46 -5.47 19.74 -7.73
N GLY A 47 -5.89 19.96 -8.98
CA GLY A 47 -5.26 19.38 -10.18
C GLY A 47 -5.71 17.96 -10.52
N GLN A 48 -6.78 17.46 -9.90
CA GLN A 48 -7.37 16.15 -10.19
C GLN A 48 -8.90 16.22 -10.26
N PRO A 49 -9.55 15.32 -11.02
CA PRO A 49 -11.02 15.25 -11.08
C PRO A 49 -11.63 14.86 -9.74
N ALA A 50 -12.55 15.70 -9.26
CA ALA A 50 -13.22 15.49 -7.99
C ALA A 50 -14.42 14.56 -8.11
N TRP A 51 -14.62 13.73 -7.09
CA TRP A 51 -15.81 12.92 -6.90
C TRP A 51 -17.01 13.80 -6.52
N PRO A 52 -18.08 13.87 -7.34
CA PRO A 52 -19.13 14.86 -7.14
C PRO A 52 -20.24 14.40 -6.17
N PHE A 53 -20.19 13.17 -5.67
CA PHE A 53 -21.24 12.61 -4.81
C PHE A 53 -20.81 12.58 -3.34
N ALA A 54 -21.76 12.81 -2.42
CA ALA A 54 -21.50 12.79 -0.97
C ALA A 54 -21.16 11.40 -0.40
N SER A 55 -21.35 10.34 -1.20
CA SER A 55 -21.08 8.96 -0.80
C SER A 55 -20.33 8.22 -1.89
N ARG A 56 -19.57 7.22 -1.46
CA ARG A 56 -18.87 6.27 -2.34
C ARG A 56 -19.10 4.85 -1.83
N LEU A 57 -18.91 3.87 -2.70
CA LEU A 57 -18.87 2.47 -2.29
C LEU A 57 -17.66 2.24 -1.37
N SER A 58 -17.88 1.45 -0.33
CA SER A 58 -16.88 1.05 0.65
C SER A 58 -17.07 -0.43 0.93
N GLY A 59 -16.02 -1.23 0.76
CA GLY A 59 -16.02 -2.63 1.16
C GLY A 59 -15.38 -2.86 2.53
N GLU A 60 -15.40 -1.88 3.42
CA GLU A 60 -14.86 -2.03 4.78
C GLU A 60 -15.55 -3.18 5.52
N ALA A 61 -16.89 -3.27 5.42
CA ALA A 61 -17.64 -4.39 6.00
C ALA A 61 -17.26 -5.74 5.38
N LEU A 62 -16.86 -5.78 4.10
CA LEU A 62 -16.42 -7.01 3.43
C LEU A 62 -15.09 -7.54 3.99
N LEU A 63 -14.23 -6.64 4.45
CA LEU A 63 -12.95 -7.00 5.09
C LEU A 63 -13.14 -7.55 6.51
N ILE A 64 -14.27 -7.23 7.16
CA ILE A 64 -14.53 -7.56 8.57
C ILE A 64 -15.47 -8.76 8.70
N ASP A 65 -16.57 -8.80 7.94
CA ASP A 65 -17.62 -9.80 8.09
C ASP A 65 -17.89 -10.59 6.79
N ARG A 66 -17.63 -11.91 6.86
CA ARG A 66 -17.86 -12.86 5.77
C ARG A 66 -19.33 -13.03 5.42
N ASN A 67 -20.26 -12.76 6.33
CA ASN A 67 -21.68 -12.84 6.05
C ASN A 67 -22.13 -11.76 5.07
N VAL A 68 -21.56 -10.54 5.19
CA VAL A 68 -21.80 -9.45 4.23
C VAL A 68 -21.29 -9.86 2.85
N VAL A 69 -20.13 -10.50 2.76
CA VAL A 69 -19.58 -11.02 1.49
C VAL A 69 -20.52 -12.05 0.87
N ARG A 70 -21.00 -13.03 1.63
CA ARG A 70 -21.93 -14.06 1.15
C ARG A 70 -23.26 -13.46 0.67
N ALA A 71 -23.83 -12.55 1.44
CA ALA A 71 -25.05 -11.85 1.08
C ALA A 71 -24.88 -11.05 -0.21
N LEU A 72 -23.74 -10.33 -0.35
CA LEU A 72 -23.42 -9.59 -1.56
C LEU A 72 -23.26 -10.51 -2.78
N LEU A 73 -22.54 -11.62 -2.65
CA LEU A 73 -22.37 -12.59 -3.75
C LEU A 73 -23.70 -13.20 -4.19
N LEU A 74 -24.56 -13.58 -3.23
CA LEU A 74 -25.89 -14.08 -3.54
C LEU A 74 -26.73 -13.01 -4.24
N ALA A 75 -26.67 -11.76 -3.77
CA ALA A 75 -27.40 -10.65 -4.37
C ALA A 75 -26.96 -10.38 -5.81
N LEU A 76 -25.65 -10.36 -6.06
CA LEU A 76 -25.07 -10.22 -7.39
C LEU A 76 -25.46 -11.36 -8.32
N ALA A 77 -25.44 -12.61 -7.83
CA ALA A 77 -25.82 -13.79 -8.61
C ALA A 77 -27.31 -13.75 -9.01
N LEU A 78 -28.21 -13.47 -8.06
CA LEU A 78 -29.65 -13.37 -8.34
C LEU A 78 -29.97 -12.22 -9.30
N THR A 79 -29.26 -11.08 -9.15
CA THR A 79 -29.38 -9.95 -10.08
C THR A 79 -28.93 -10.34 -11.48
N ALA A 80 -27.80 -11.05 -11.62
CA ALA A 80 -27.30 -11.52 -12.91
C ALA A 80 -28.27 -12.51 -13.60
N VAL A 81 -28.88 -13.42 -12.82
CA VAL A 81 -29.92 -14.32 -13.32
C VAL A 81 -31.14 -13.51 -13.79
N GLY A 82 -31.62 -12.56 -12.99
CA GLY A 82 -32.74 -11.68 -13.37
C GLY A 82 -32.50 -10.91 -14.67
N LEU A 83 -31.31 -10.31 -14.82
CA LEU A 83 -30.91 -9.62 -16.06
C LEU A 83 -30.84 -10.56 -17.25
N THR A 84 -30.30 -11.77 -17.07
CA THR A 84 -30.24 -12.79 -18.13
C THR A 84 -31.64 -13.20 -18.59
N LEU A 85 -32.58 -13.40 -17.65
CA LEU A 85 -33.98 -13.71 -17.97
C LEU A 85 -34.66 -12.54 -18.71
N ALA A 86 -34.40 -11.30 -18.30
CA ALA A 86 -34.92 -10.11 -18.98
C ALA A 86 -34.40 -10.01 -20.42
N VAL A 87 -33.10 -10.23 -20.66
CA VAL A 87 -32.52 -10.25 -22.01
C VAL A 87 -33.11 -11.39 -22.85
N LEU A 88 -33.24 -12.59 -22.29
CA LEU A 88 -33.85 -13.74 -22.98
C LEU A 88 -35.31 -13.48 -23.36
N ALA A 89 -36.05 -12.72 -22.54
CA ALA A 89 -37.41 -12.31 -22.86
C ALA A 89 -37.47 -11.42 -24.11
N LEU A 90 -36.49 -10.54 -24.33
CA LEU A 90 -36.44 -9.68 -25.52
C LEU A 90 -36.26 -10.49 -26.82
N VAL A 91 -35.47 -11.56 -26.76
CA VAL A 91 -35.13 -12.39 -27.93
C VAL A 91 -36.24 -13.39 -28.30
N ARG A 92 -36.97 -13.92 -27.30
CA ARG A 92 -38.06 -14.91 -27.53
C ARG A 92 -39.21 -14.25 -28.29
N ARG A 93 -39.76 -14.86 -29.35
CA ARG A 93 -40.93 -14.33 -30.09
C ARG A 93 -42.30 -14.69 -29.48
N SER A 94 -42.37 -15.69 -28.60
CA SER A 94 -43.62 -16.18 -28.02
C SER A 94 -44.04 -15.35 -26.81
N LEU A 95 -45.22 -14.70 -26.86
CA LEU A 95 -45.72 -13.81 -25.81
C LEU A 95 -45.80 -14.48 -24.42
N ARG A 96 -46.25 -15.74 -24.34
CA ARG A 96 -46.29 -16.50 -23.08
C ARG A 96 -44.92 -16.62 -22.39
N TRP A 97 -43.86 -16.89 -23.16
CA TRP A 97 -42.51 -17.03 -22.63
C TRP A 97 -41.89 -15.67 -22.28
N ARG A 98 -42.27 -14.61 -23.00
CA ARG A 98 -41.87 -13.25 -22.64
C ARG A 98 -42.41 -12.87 -21.27
N VAL A 99 -43.71 -13.06 -21.06
CA VAL A 99 -44.39 -12.71 -19.81
C VAL A 99 -43.81 -13.50 -18.64
N THR A 100 -43.64 -14.82 -18.75
CA THR A 100 -43.07 -15.61 -17.65
C THR A 100 -41.65 -15.19 -17.29
N LEU A 101 -40.76 -15.02 -18.28
CA LEU A 101 -39.38 -14.60 -18.05
C LEU A 101 -39.30 -13.21 -17.40
N LEU A 102 -40.11 -12.24 -17.86
CA LEU A 102 -40.17 -10.91 -17.27
C LEU A 102 -40.73 -10.94 -15.84
N SER A 103 -41.81 -11.69 -15.59
CA SER A 103 -42.36 -11.84 -14.24
C SER A 103 -41.34 -12.45 -13.29
N THR A 104 -40.62 -13.49 -13.69
CA THR A 104 -39.55 -14.07 -12.87
C THR A 104 -38.40 -13.08 -12.64
N ALA A 105 -37.98 -12.33 -13.67
CA ALA A 105 -36.95 -11.30 -13.53
C ALA A 105 -37.36 -10.20 -12.53
N ILE A 106 -38.63 -9.76 -12.58
CA ILE A 106 -39.19 -8.79 -11.64
C ILE A 106 -39.23 -9.35 -10.21
N VAL A 107 -39.69 -10.60 -10.03
CA VAL A 107 -39.68 -11.25 -8.71
C VAL A 107 -38.27 -11.34 -8.15
N LEU A 108 -37.29 -11.75 -8.96
CA LEU A 108 -35.89 -11.80 -8.54
C LEU A 108 -35.40 -10.40 -8.14
N PHE A 109 -35.69 -9.36 -8.91
CA PHE A 109 -35.29 -7.99 -8.60
C PHE A 109 -35.79 -7.54 -7.21
N PHE A 110 -37.05 -7.78 -6.87
CA PHE A 110 -37.62 -7.39 -5.57
C PHE A 110 -37.24 -8.33 -4.41
N ALA A 111 -37.03 -9.62 -4.68
CA ALA A 111 -36.70 -10.61 -3.65
C ALA A 111 -35.20 -10.73 -3.37
N THR A 112 -34.34 -10.03 -4.12
CA THR A 112 -32.89 -10.13 -3.95
C THR A 112 -32.46 -9.53 -2.60
N PRO A 113 -31.82 -10.31 -1.71
CA PRO A 113 -31.43 -9.86 -0.37
C PRO A 113 -30.11 -9.08 -0.42
N TRP A 114 -30.16 -7.83 -0.90
CA TRP A 114 -28.99 -6.95 -0.88
C TRP A 114 -28.58 -6.62 0.56
N PRO A 115 -27.26 -6.59 0.87
CA PRO A 115 -26.78 -6.08 2.15
C PRO A 115 -27.27 -4.64 2.39
N GLU A 116 -27.40 -4.26 3.65
CA GLU A 116 -27.79 -2.90 4.00
C GLU A 116 -26.85 -1.87 3.38
N ARG A 117 -27.42 -0.79 2.84
CA ARG A 117 -26.66 0.20 2.06
C ARG A 117 -25.49 0.80 2.84
N HIS A 118 -25.66 1.02 4.14
CA HIS A 118 -24.64 1.58 5.02
C HIS A 118 -23.42 0.64 5.20
N LEU A 119 -23.56 -0.66 4.94
CA LEU A 119 -22.45 -1.62 4.96
C LEU A 119 -21.61 -1.57 3.67
N LEU A 120 -22.17 -1.01 2.59
CA LEU A 120 -21.55 -0.96 1.27
C LEU A 120 -21.19 0.47 0.84
N THR A 121 -21.49 1.48 1.66
CA THR A 121 -21.23 2.89 1.35
C THR A 121 -20.61 3.61 2.52
N THR A 122 -19.74 4.56 2.25
CA THR A 122 -19.20 5.50 3.23
C THR A 122 -19.30 6.93 2.71
N ALA A 123 -19.13 7.91 3.60
CA ALA A 123 -19.07 9.31 3.22
C ALA A 123 -17.85 9.54 2.31
N ALA A 124 -18.05 10.29 1.23
CA ALA A 124 -16.99 10.64 0.30
C ALA A 124 -16.60 12.11 0.43
N THR A 125 -15.35 12.40 0.09
CA THR A 125 -14.85 13.75 -0.11
C THR A 125 -14.61 13.97 -1.60
N PRO A 126 -14.57 15.23 -2.06
CA PRO A 126 -14.22 15.53 -3.45
C PRO A 126 -12.92 14.84 -3.89
N THR A 127 -11.96 14.68 -2.97
CA THR A 127 -10.65 14.12 -3.28
C THR A 127 -10.54 12.63 -2.99
N SER A 128 -11.62 11.90 -2.64
CA SER A 128 -11.57 10.46 -2.24
C SER A 128 -10.85 9.54 -3.24
N PHE A 129 -10.79 9.91 -4.52
CA PHE A 129 -10.15 9.15 -5.60
C PHE A 129 -8.86 9.79 -6.11
N HIS A 130 -8.39 10.88 -5.48
CA HIS A 130 -7.12 11.48 -5.84
C HIS A 130 -5.97 10.56 -5.45
N LEU A 131 -4.97 10.52 -6.31
CA LEU A 131 -3.74 9.76 -6.09
C LEU A 131 -2.60 10.74 -5.82
N SER A 132 -1.69 10.34 -4.94
CA SER A 132 -0.49 11.14 -4.68
C SER A 132 0.39 11.19 -5.94
N PRO A 133 0.70 12.39 -6.49
CA PRO A 133 1.58 12.52 -7.65
C PRO A 133 3.06 12.38 -7.28
N THR A 134 3.39 12.37 -5.98
CA THR A 134 4.77 12.32 -5.48
C THR A 134 5.42 10.95 -5.72
N GLY A 135 4.59 9.92 -5.85
CA GLY A 135 4.96 8.51 -5.91
C GLY A 135 5.87 8.06 -4.78
N PHE A 136 5.61 8.55 -3.56
CA PHE A 136 6.32 8.16 -2.34
C PHE A 136 7.85 8.31 -2.47
N SER A 137 8.30 9.41 -3.09
CA SER A 137 9.73 9.67 -3.28
C SER A 137 10.42 10.03 -1.97
N ALA A 138 11.71 9.70 -1.86
CA ALA A 138 12.49 10.07 -0.68
C ALA A 138 12.49 11.59 -0.43
N ALA A 139 12.56 12.38 -1.51
CA ALA A 139 12.46 13.85 -1.43
C ALA A 139 11.11 14.31 -0.87
N SER A 140 10.01 13.69 -1.30
CA SER A 140 8.67 13.98 -0.78
C SER A 140 8.55 13.65 0.71
N ILE A 141 9.04 12.49 1.14
CA ILE A 141 9.03 12.08 2.56
C ILE A 141 9.81 13.06 3.43
N VAL A 142 11.02 13.46 3.00
CA VAL A 142 11.86 14.38 3.77
C VAL A 142 11.30 15.79 3.78
N HIS A 143 10.74 16.27 2.66
CA HIS A 143 10.03 17.54 2.60
C HIS A 143 8.79 17.54 3.52
N GLY A 144 8.01 16.47 3.49
CA GLY A 144 6.86 16.26 4.36
C GLY A 144 7.22 16.25 5.85
N GLN A 145 8.39 15.69 6.22
CA GLN A 145 8.89 15.74 7.59
C GLN A 145 9.07 17.18 8.08
N GLN A 146 9.66 18.05 7.24
CA GLN A 146 9.90 19.44 7.59
C GLN A 146 8.59 20.21 7.78
N LEU A 147 7.63 20.00 6.87
CA LEU A 147 6.31 20.62 6.95
C LEU A 147 5.52 20.13 8.16
N TYR A 148 5.54 18.82 8.43
CA TYR A 148 4.92 18.22 9.61
C TYR A 148 5.49 18.79 10.91
N ALA A 149 6.81 18.99 10.95
CA ALA A 149 7.47 19.59 12.10
C ALA A 149 7.01 21.04 12.38
N GLN A 150 6.70 21.79 11.32
CA GLN A 150 6.25 23.17 11.42
C GLN A 150 4.76 23.28 11.77
N GLN A 151 3.92 22.41 11.20
CA GLN A 151 2.46 22.59 11.20
C GLN A 151 1.70 21.62 12.11
N CYS A 152 2.25 20.44 12.39
CA CYS A 152 1.47 19.31 12.91
C CYS A 152 1.96 18.80 14.28
N ILE A 153 3.26 18.89 14.57
CA ILE A 153 3.87 18.31 15.79
C ILE A 153 3.24 18.84 17.07
N ALA A 154 2.85 20.11 17.13
CA ALA A 154 2.31 20.71 18.35
C ALA A 154 1.10 19.95 18.91
N CYS A 155 0.27 19.37 18.05
CA CYS A 155 -0.86 18.53 18.44
C CYS A 155 -0.52 17.04 18.31
N HIS A 156 0.02 16.60 17.19
CA HIS A 156 0.17 15.17 16.88
C HIS A 156 1.45 14.52 17.43
N GLY A 157 2.42 15.30 17.92
CA GLY A 157 3.71 14.80 18.39
C GLY A 157 4.64 14.40 17.24
N ALA A 158 5.95 14.31 17.52
CA ALA A 158 6.94 13.90 16.51
C ALA A 158 6.79 12.42 16.09
N ASP A 159 6.32 11.59 17.02
CA ASP A 159 6.00 10.18 16.78
C ASP A 159 4.60 9.97 16.20
N GLY A 160 3.78 11.02 16.08
CA GLY A 160 2.42 10.93 15.57
C GLY A 160 1.41 10.33 16.54
N LYS A 161 1.77 10.09 17.82
CA LYS A 161 0.87 9.44 18.79
C LYS A 161 -0.20 10.36 19.36
N SER A 162 -0.02 11.67 19.20
CA SER A 162 -0.87 12.72 19.77
C SER A 162 -0.82 12.79 21.30
N ASP A 163 0.27 12.32 21.91
CA ASP A 163 0.53 12.40 23.36
C ASP A 163 1.23 13.73 23.75
N THR A 164 0.68 14.85 23.28
CA THR A 164 1.22 16.20 23.56
C THR A 164 0.39 16.93 24.61
N PRO A 165 0.96 17.86 25.40
CA PRO A 165 0.17 18.66 26.34
C PRO A 165 -0.99 19.41 25.68
N LEU A 166 -0.79 19.91 24.46
CA LEU A 166 -1.84 20.57 23.68
C LEU A 166 -2.94 19.58 23.30
N ALA A 167 -2.60 18.42 22.71
CA ALA A 167 -3.59 17.40 22.34
C ALA A 167 -4.45 16.95 23.52
N LEU A 168 -3.84 16.73 24.70
CA LEU A 168 -4.53 16.32 25.92
C LEU A 168 -5.47 17.40 26.48
N SER A 169 -5.26 18.67 26.10
CA SER A 169 -6.14 19.79 26.48
C SER A 169 -7.32 20.02 25.53
N LEU A 170 -7.30 19.43 24.32
CA LEU A 170 -8.34 19.63 23.33
C LEU A 170 -9.61 18.86 23.70
N LYS A 171 -10.77 19.43 23.40
CA LYS A 171 -12.08 18.77 23.59
C LYS A 171 -12.17 17.44 22.83
N VAL A 172 -11.56 17.39 21.64
CA VAL A 172 -11.44 16.19 20.82
C VAL A 172 -9.94 15.96 20.61
N ALA A 173 -9.41 14.91 21.23
CA ALA A 173 -8.01 14.55 21.08
C ALA A 173 -7.73 14.15 19.61
N PRO A 174 -6.62 14.62 19.00
CA PRO A 174 -6.23 14.16 17.68
C PRO A 174 -5.96 12.65 17.71
N PRO A 175 -6.27 11.91 16.63
CA PRO A 175 -6.04 10.47 16.61
C PRO A 175 -4.54 10.15 16.60
N ASN A 176 -4.20 8.92 17.02
CA ASN A 176 -2.86 8.38 16.84
C ASN A 176 -2.62 8.08 15.35
N LEU A 177 -1.73 8.86 14.72
CA LEU A 177 -1.33 8.75 13.32
C LEU A 177 -0.26 7.68 13.06
N SER A 178 0.45 7.20 14.08
CA SER A 178 1.37 6.06 13.95
C SER A 178 0.63 4.70 13.93
N SER A 179 -0.65 4.71 14.29
CA SER A 179 -1.51 3.52 14.30
C SER A 179 -2.04 3.14 12.91
N GLY A 180 -2.84 2.09 12.84
CA GLY A 180 -3.46 1.61 11.60
C GLY A 180 -4.47 2.55 10.92
N LEU A 181 -4.73 3.75 11.47
CA LEU A 181 -5.72 4.70 10.93
C LEU A 181 -5.39 5.13 9.48
N LEU A 182 -4.13 5.46 9.19
CA LEU A 182 -3.72 5.93 7.85
C LEU A 182 -4.02 4.89 6.75
N TRP A 183 -4.04 3.60 7.11
CA TRP A 183 -4.35 2.50 6.21
C TRP A 183 -5.85 2.24 6.06
N ARG A 184 -6.68 2.74 6.98
CA ARG A 184 -8.16 2.64 6.88
C ARG A 184 -8.78 3.82 6.13
N LEU A 185 -8.05 4.92 5.97
CA LEU A 185 -8.47 6.08 5.20
C LEU A 185 -7.89 6.00 3.79
N SER A 186 -8.63 6.48 2.80
CA SER A 186 -8.05 6.70 1.49
C SER A 186 -7.08 7.88 1.57
N ASP A 187 -6.02 7.84 0.76
CA ASP A 187 -5.06 8.94 0.63
C ASP A 187 -5.75 10.26 0.30
N GLY A 188 -6.74 10.19 -0.60
CA GLY A 188 -7.62 11.29 -0.95
C GLY A 188 -8.43 11.87 0.21
N ASP A 189 -9.00 11.04 1.07
CA ASP A 189 -9.78 11.50 2.23
C ASP A 189 -8.86 12.08 3.33
N ALA A 190 -7.65 11.54 3.48
CA ALA A 190 -6.63 12.09 4.36
C ALA A 190 -6.15 13.46 3.86
N PHE A 191 -5.90 13.58 2.56
CA PHE A 191 -5.57 14.84 1.88
C PHE A 191 -6.67 15.89 2.09
N TRP A 192 -7.94 15.52 1.91
CA TRP A 192 -9.08 16.40 2.18
C TRP A 192 -9.07 16.91 3.62
N SER A 193 -8.86 16.00 4.56
CA SER A 193 -8.89 16.31 6.00
C SER A 193 -7.80 17.32 6.37
N ILE A 194 -6.58 17.17 5.85
CA ILE A 194 -5.49 18.15 6.10
C ILE A 194 -5.86 19.51 5.51
N ARG A 195 -6.31 19.54 4.25
CA ARG A 195 -6.62 20.81 3.58
C ARG A 195 -7.81 21.55 4.17
N HIS A 196 -8.87 20.85 4.55
CA HIS A 196 -10.16 21.44 4.92
C HIS A 196 -10.50 21.31 6.41
N GLY A 197 -9.66 20.65 7.19
CA GLY A 197 -9.89 20.41 8.61
C GLY A 197 -10.89 19.28 8.87
N LYS A 198 -10.90 18.76 10.09
CA LYS A 198 -11.80 17.69 10.53
C LYS A 198 -11.87 17.60 12.04
N ALA A 199 -13.08 17.51 12.60
CA ALA A 199 -13.33 17.19 14.02
C ALA A 199 -12.49 18.02 15.02
N GLY A 200 -12.34 19.32 14.76
CA GLY A 200 -11.54 20.24 15.60
C GLY A 200 -10.12 20.50 15.08
N MET A 201 -9.62 19.70 14.13
CA MET A 201 -8.40 20.00 13.39
C MET A 201 -8.66 21.17 12.42
N PRO A 202 -7.82 22.23 12.43
CA PRO A 202 -7.97 23.36 11.51
C PRO A 202 -7.66 22.97 10.06
N ALA A 203 -8.11 23.80 9.12
CA ALA A 203 -7.80 23.68 7.71
C ALA A 203 -6.39 24.23 7.42
N PHE A 204 -5.61 23.51 6.61
CA PHE A 204 -4.24 23.90 6.23
C PHE A 204 -4.09 24.32 4.77
N ALA A 205 -5.18 24.40 3.99
CA ALA A 205 -5.14 24.78 2.57
C ALA A 205 -4.52 26.16 2.29
N SER A 206 -4.53 27.07 3.27
CA SER A 206 -3.88 28.39 3.16
C SER A 206 -2.38 28.38 3.46
N GLN A 207 -1.89 27.33 4.12
CA GLN A 207 -0.49 27.19 4.59
C GLN A 207 0.29 26.18 3.75
N LEU A 208 -0.40 25.18 3.19
CA LEU A 208 0.19 24.07 2.44
C LEU A 208 -0.37 24.05 1.02
N SER A 209 0.51 23.97 0.03
CA SER A 209 0.09 23.66 -1.34
C SER A 209 -0.44 22.22 -1.44
N PRO A 210 -1.12 21.84 -2.55
CA PRO A 210 -1.48 20.45 -2.80
C PRO A 210 -0.26 19.52 -2.76
N GLY A 211 0.86 19.92 -3.37
CA GLY A 211 2.10 19.13 -3.35
C GLY A 211 2.65 18.94 -1.94
N ASP A 212 2.63 19.99 -1.12
CA ASP A 212 3.07 19.95 0.28
C ASP A 212 2.17 19.04 1.13
N THR A 213 0.85 19.07 0.89
CA THR A 213 -0.09 18.20 1.58
C THR A 213 0.19 16.72 1.27
N TRP A 214 0.46 16.40 0.00
CA TRP A 214 0.86 15.05 -0.40
C TRP A 214 2.21 14.63 0.21
N ALA A 215 3.18 15.55 0.30
CA ALA A 215 4.45 15.30 0.96
C ALA A 215 4.27 14.99 2.45
N VAL A 216 3.41 15.74 3.15
CA VAL A 216 3.06 15.44 4.55
C VAL A 216 2.45 14.05 4.69
N LEU A 217 1.57 13.63 3.78
CA LEU A 217 1.00 12.27 3.81
C LEU A 217 2.05 11.17 3.57
N ASP A 218 2.99 11.38 2.65
CA ASP A 218 4.11 10.45 2.45
C ASP A 218 4.95 10.34 3.73
N TYR A 219 5.26 11.47 4.37
CA TYR A 219 5.96 11.46 5.65
C TYR A 219 5.17 10.72 6.74
N LEU A 220 3.86 10.96 6.86
CA LEU A 220 3.03 10.29 7.86
C LEU A 220 3.07 8.77 7.71
N LYS A 221 2.97 8.25 6.48
CA LYS A 221 3.10 6.81 6.19
C LYS A 221 4.48 6.28 6.55
N ALA A 222 5.54 7.00 6.17
CA ALA A 222 6.92 6.63 6.49
C ALA A 222 7.19 6.63 8.01
N ASN A 223 6.74 7.67 8.72
CA ASN A 223 6.92 7.80 10.16
C ASN A 223 6.15 6.70 10.90
N ALA A 224 4.90 6.44 10.53
CA ALA A 224 4.10 5.35 11.10
C ALA A 224 4.77 3.98 10.90
N ALA A 225 5.40 3.74 9.74
CA ALA A 225 6.18 2.53 9.50
C ALA A 225 7.41 2.43 10.44
N GLY A 226 8.13 3.53 10.64
CA GLY A 226 9.25 3.60 11.59
C GLY A 226 8.83 3.35 13.04
N GLN A 227 7.75 4.00 13.49
CA GLN A 227 7.20 3.79 14.84
C GLN A 227 6.73 2.35 15.04
N SER A 228 6.09 1.75 14.05
CA SER A 228 5.64 0.36 14.09
C SER A 228 6.79 -0.61 14.38
N ILE A 229 7.96 -0.44 13.73
CA ILE A 229 9.14 -1.27 14.02
C ILE A 229 9.63 -1.05 15.45
N THR A 230 9.73 0.20 15.89
CA THR A 230 10.22 0.54 17.23
C THR A 230 9.35 -0.09 18.32
N GLU A 231 8.02 -0.14 18.10
CA GLU A 231 7.07 -0.66 19.07
C GLU A 231 6.92 -2.18 19.02
N THR A 232 6.89 -2.76 17.82
CA THR A 232 6.47 -4.17 17.63
C THR A 232 7.55 -5.06 17.02
N GLY A 233 8.68 -4.49 16.61
CA GLY A 233 9.74 -5.17 15.87
C GLY A 233 9.43 -5.43 14.40
N ALA A 234 8.23 -5.06 13.91
CA ALA A 234 7.77 -5.35 12.55
C ALA A 234 6.99 -4.18 11.94
N TRP A 235 6.87 -4.17 10.60
CA TRP A 235 5.91 -3.33 9.89
C TRP A 235 4.53 -3.98 9.97
N GLN A 236 3.66 -3.44 10.83
CA GLN A 236 2.28 -3.90 10.99
C GLN A 236 1.44 -3.70 9.72
N ARG A 237 1.88 -2.81 8.84
CA ARG A 237 1.26 -2.51 7.56
C ARG A 237 2.32 -2.43 6.46
N PRO A 238 2.02 -2.89 5.23
CA PRO A 238 2.96 -2.79 4.13
C PRO A 238 3.36 -1.33 3.87
N ILE A 239 4.65 -1.14 3.59
CA ILE A 239 5.23 0.15 3.21
C ILE A 239 6.08 -0.03 1.95
N ALA A 240 5.87 0.83 0.96
CA ALA A 240 6.60 0.79 -0.29
C ALA A 240 8.06 1.21 -0.06
N ALA A 241 8.98 0.68 -0.87
CA ALA A 241 10.31 1.28 -0.94
C ALA A 241 10.19 2.71 -1.49
N PRO A 242 10.86 3.71 -0.88
CA PRO A 242 10.77 5.07 -1.35
C PRO A 242 11.36 5.16 -2.76
N ARG A 243 10.74 5.96 -3.63
CA ARG A 243 11.35 6.23 -4.94
C ARG A 243 12.64 7.02 -4.72
N ILE A 244 13.77 6.41 -5.06
CA ILE A 244 15.09 7.03 -5.04
C ILE A 244 15.70 7.00 -6.43
N ALA A 245 16.56 7.96 -6.71
CA ALA A 245 17.36 7.96 -7.93
C ALA A 245 18.45 6.89 -7.84
N VAL A 246 18.79 6.24 -8.95
CA VAL A 246 19.92 5.30 -9.02
C VAL A 246 20.80 5.64 -10.20
N ASP A 247 22.10 5.47 -9.99
CA ASP A 247 23.13 5.61 -11.01
C ASP A 247 23.82 4.26 -11.19
N CYS A 248 23.49 3.57 -12.29
CA CYS A 248 24.01 2.25 -12.61
C CYS A 248 25.11 2.36 -13.67
N ALA A 249 26.32 1.97 -13.32
CA ALA A 249 27.44 1.97 -14.24
C ALA A 249 27.43 0.70 -15.10
N SER A 250 26.79 0.72 -16.29
CA SER A 250 27.08 -0.18 -17.44
C SER A 250 26.16 0.07 -18.66
N ASP A 251 26.62 -0.42 -19.83
CA ASP A 251 26.12 -0.26 -21.21
C ASP A 251 24.66 -0.73 -21.48
N GLY A 252 23.69 -0.17 -20.77
CA GLY A 252 22.26 -0.42 -20.94
C GLY A 252 21.43 0.88 -20.92
N PRO A 253 20.10 0.81 -21.08
CA PRO A 253 19.25 1.98 -20.90
C PRO A 253 19.46 2.54 -19.49
N ALA A 254 19.66 3.85 -19.37
CA ALA A 254 19.92 4.52 -18.11
C ALA A 254 18.75 4.26 -17.14
N VAL A 255 18.93 3.32 -16.22
CA VAL A 255 18.02 3.16 -15.08
C VAL A 255 18.28 4.33 -14.15
N ARG A 256 17.25 5.13 -13.92
CA ARG A 256 17.34 6.36 -13.12
C ARG A 256 16.55 6.28 -11.83
N SER A 257 15.72 5.26 -11.63
CA SER A 257 14.97 5.09 -10.39
C SER A 257 14.57 3.63 -10.10
N LEU A 258 14.41 3.30 -8.82
CA LEU A 258 14.04 1.94 -8.35
C LEU A 258 12.73 1.42 -8.93
N ASP A 259 11.76 2.30 -9.22
CA ASP A 259 10.45 1.90 -9.76
C ASP A 259 10.52 1.36 -11.19
N GLN A 260 11.63 1.57 -11.89
CA GLN A 260 11.89 0.95 -13.20
C GLN A 260 12.23 -0.55 -13.08
N TRP A 261 12.51 -1.05 -11.87
CA TRP A 261 12.78 -2.47 -11.60
C TRP A 261 11.58 -3.23 -11.04
N ARG A 262 10.35 -2.75 -11.25
CA ARG A 262 9.14 -3.55 -11.00
C ARG A 262 9.26 -4.92 -11.66
N GLY A 263 8.97 -5.98 -10.91
CA GLY A 263 9.17 -7.37 -11.32
C GLY A 263 10.50 -7.99 -10.87
N GLN A 264 11.47 -7.19 -10.42
CA GLN A 264 12.76 -7.66 -9.88
C GLN A 264 12.81 -7.49 -8.36
N ARG A 265 13.55 -8.36 -7.66
CA ARG A 265 13.85 -8.16 -6.23
C ARG A 265 14.99 -7.17 -6.10
N ILE A 266 14.88 -6.22 -5.18
CA ILE A 266 15.88 -5.17 -4.99
C ILE A 266 16.52 -5.36 -3.61
N ARG A 267 17.84 -5.21 -3.54
CA ARG A 267 18.59 -5.18 -2.28
C ARG A 267 19.21 -3.79 -2.13
N LEU A 268 18.82 -3.07 -1.09
CA LEU A 268 19.43 -1.77 -0.76
C LEU A 268 20.48 -2.00 0.31
N LEU A 269 21.73 -1.61 0.04
CA LEU A 269 22.84 -1.74 0.97
C LEU A 269 23.32 -0.36 1.37
N VAL A 270 23.31 -0.05 2.66
CA VAL A 270 23.88 1.19 3.15
C VAL A 270 25.38 1.02 3.34
N ALA A 271 26.18 1.91 2.76
CA ALA A 271 27.63 1.87 2.89
C ALA A 271 28.04 1.89 4.37
N ALA A 272 28.87 0.92 4.76
CA ALA A 272 29.49 0.88 6.07
C ALA A 272 30.69 1.84 6.13
N ALA A 273 31.24 2.04 7.33
CA ALA A 273 32.43 2.87 7.51
C ALA A 273 33.59 2.45 6.60
N ARG A 274 34.42 3.42 6.19
CA ARG A 274 35.56 3.21 5.29
C ARG A 274 36.44 2.05 5.77
N GLY A 275 36.72 1.09 4.88
CA GLY A 275 37.58 -0.06 5.16
C GLY A 275 36.85 -1.30 5.70
N GLN A 276 35.54 -1.25 5.93
CA GLN A 276 34.77 -2.48 6.21
C GLN A 276 34.45 -3.25 4.92
N PRO A 277 34.45 -4.60 4.97
CA PRO A 277 34.00 -5.41 3.84
C PRO A 277 32.57 -5.05 3.47
N GLN A 278 32.38 -4.66 2.22
CA GLN A 278 31.05 -4.44 1.68
C GLN A 278 30.53 -5.77 1.14
N ALA A 279 29.23 -6.04 1.34
CA ALA A 279 28.64 -7.24 0.77
C ALA A 279 28.70 -7.21 -0.77
N SER A 280 28.98 -8.36 -1.36
CA SER A 280 29.03 -8.53 -2.81
C SER A 280 27.64 -8.56 -3.42
N GLU A 281 27.59 -8.33 -4.73
CA GLU A 281 26.41 -8.53 -5.57
C GLU A 281 25.87 -9.96 -5.42
N ASP A 282 24.54 -10.09 -5.42
CA ASP A 282 23.84 -11.38 -5.39
C ASP A 282 22.99 -11.50 -6.65
N PRO A 283 23.19 -12.52 -7.50
CA PRO A 283 22.52 -12.61 -8.80
C PRO A 283 20.98 -12.75 -8.70
N ARG A 284 20.43 -12.99 -7.50
CA ARG A 284 18.98 -13.07 -7.26
C ARG A 284 18.33 -11.72 -7.01
N PHE A 285 19.14 -10.66 -6.87
CA PHE A 285 18.71 -9.30 -6.59
C PHE A 285 19.35 -8.31 -7.55
N GLN A 286 18.67 -7.20 -7.74
CA GLN A 286 19.29 -5.98 -8.23
C GLN A 286 19.75 -5.15 -7.03
N SER A 287 21.06 -5.10 -6.78
CA SER A 287 21.58 -4.39 -5.62
C SER A 287 21.85 -2.91 -5.91
N VAL A 288 21.61 -2.07 -4.90
CA VAL A 288 21.97 -0.64 -4.91
C VAL A 288 22.76 -0.33 -3.67
N LEU A 289 23.92 0.29 -3.87
CA LEU A 289 24.71 0.84 -2.80
C LEU A 289 24.32 2.30 -2.50
N LEU A 290 23.87 2.54 -1.28
CA LEU A 290 23.57 3.86 -0.74
C LEU A 290 24.82 4.41 -0.04
N ASP A 291 25.51 5.35 -0.67
CA ASP A 291 26.80 5.88 -0.21
C ASP A 291 26.84 7.43 -0.27
N PRO A 292 26.17 8.11 0.67
CA PRO A 292 25.98 9.56 0.64
C PRO A 292 27.27 10.34 0.96
N THR A 293 28.23 9.67 1.56
CA THR A 293 29.49 10.19 2.06
C THR A 293 30.66 9.74 1.21
N LYS A 294 30.40 8.99 0.11
CA LYS A 294 31.41 8.43 -0.78
C LYS A 294 32.48 7.65 0.00
N LEU A 295 32.04 6.88 0.99
CA LEU A 295 32.88 6.10 1.90
C LEU A 295 33.32 4.77 1.29
N ALA A 296 32.51 4.19 0.42
CA ALA A 296 32.88 2.97 -0.27
C ALA A 296 33.99 3.29 -1.26
N SER A 297 35.09 2.53 -1.18
CA SER A 297 36.13 2.56 -2.20
C SER A 297 35.48 2.39 -3.57
N THR A 298 35.82 3.25 -4.52
CA THR A 298 35.55 3.02 -5.94
C THR A 298 36.41 1.85 -6.38
N ALA A 299 36.04 0.63 -5.98
CA ALA A 299 36.46 -0.56 -6.69
C ALA A 299 36.11 -0.33 -8.17
N PRO A 300 37.05 -0.53 -9.10
CA PRO A 300 36.81 -0.26 -10.51
C PRO A 300 35.52 -0.96 -10.93
N THR A 301 34.62 -0.20 -11.55
CA THR A 301 33.39 -0.71 -12.16
C THR A 301 33.73 -1.91 -13.04
N GLY A 302 33.22 -3.09 -12.69
CA GLY A 302 33.50 -4.35 -13.40
C GLY A 302 34.36 -5.36 -12.64
N SER A 303 34.78 -5.10 -11.40
CA SER A 303 35.34 -6.17 -10.56
C SER A 303 34.26 -7.22 -10.25
N MET A 304 34.60 -8.51 -10.38
CA MET A 304 33.65 -9.62 -10.19
C MET A 304 32.99 -9.53 -8.80
N GLY A 305 31.65 -9.41 -8.78
CA GLY A 305 30.86 -9.29 -7.54
C GLY A 305 30.68 -7.85 -7.01
N SER A 306 31.11 -6.80 -7.73
CA SER A 306 30.83 -5.41 -7.32
C SER A 306 29.39 -4.99 -7.65
N ILE A 307 28.80 -4.23 -6.74
CA ILE A 307 27.49 -3.60 -6.96
C ILE A 307 27.62 -2.44 -7.96
N GLY A 308 26.94 -2.58 -9.10
CA GLY A 308 27.04 -1.64 -10.22
C GLY A 308 26.17 -0.39 -10.09
N CYS A 309 25.15 -0.41 -9.21
CA CYS A 309 24.21 0.69 -9.01
C CYS A 309 24.43 1.42 -7.68
N ARG A 310 24.40 2.75 -7.73
CA ARG A 310 24.70 3.61 -6.58
C ARG A 310 23.68 4.73 -6.42
N ASN A 311 23.52 5.19 -5.19
CA ASN A 311 22.83 6.43 -4.84
C ASN A 311 23.69 7.16 -3.80
N THR A 312 24.01 8.42 -4.07
CA THR A 312 24.83 9.25 -3.16
C THR A 312 24.02 10.36 -2.50
N ASP A 313 22.69 10.27 -2.53
CA ASP A 313 21.80 11.31 -2.03
C ASP A 313 21.51 11.09 -0.54
N ARG A 314 21.82 12.10 0.28
CA ARG A 314 21.55 12.08 1.73
C ARG A 314 20.06 12.00 2.02
N VAL A 315 19.22 12.57 1.16
CA VAL A 315 17.76 12.55 1.28
C VAL A 315 17.23 11.12 1.22
N SER A 316 17.83 10.28 0.37
CA SER A 316 17.46 8.86 0.25
C SER A 316 17.68 8.10 1.56
N LEU A 317 18.81 8.35 2.23
CA LEU A 317 19.09 7.75 3.53
C LEU A 317 18.23 8.29 4.67
N GLN A 318 17.93 9.59 4.64
CA GLN A 318 17.03 10.18 5.63
C GLN A 318 15.62 9.59 5.51
N ALA A 319 15.10 9.39 4.30
CA ALA A 319 13.81 8.72 4.10
C ALA A 319 13.82 7.27 4.65
N LEU A 320 14.88 6.50 4.40
CA LEU A 320 15.01 5.15 4.95
C LEU A 320 15.17 5.15 6.48
N SER A 321 15.82 6.15 7.06
CA SER A 321 15.90 6.36 8.51
C SER A 321 14.52 6.52 9.11
N ILE A 322 13.67 7.34 8.49
CA ILE A 322 12.27 7.53 8.92
C ILE A 322 11.50 6.21 8.80
N ILE A 323 11.56 5.51 7.65
CA ILE A 323 10.80 4.27 7.41
C ILE A 323 11.21 3.11 8.32
N THR A 324 12.50 3.03 8.66
CA THR A 324 13.06 1.93 9.46
C THR A 324 13.09 2.20 10.97
N GLY A 325 12.84 3.46 11.37
CA GLY A 325 12.95 3.91 12.76
C GLY A 325 14.39 3.93 13.29
N LEU A 326 15.40 3.76 12.44
CA LEU A 326 16.81 3.75 12.82
C LEU A 326 17.44 5.12 12.65
N ALA A 327 18.34 5.51 13.56
CA ALA A 327 19.19 6.67 13.34
C ALA A 327 20.12 6.44 12.13
N ALA A 328 20.56 7.51 11.47
CA ALA A 328 21.42 7.42 10.29
C ALA A 328 22.73 6.63 10.55
N ASN A 329 23.27 6.69 11.77
CA ASN A 329 24.46 5.95 12.16
C ASN A 329 24.22 4.43 12.28
N ASP A 330 23.03 4.04 12.73
CA ASP A 330 22.63 2.64 12.90
C ASP A 330 22.22 1.99 11.58
N LEU A 331 21.86 2.81 10.60
CA LEU A 331 21.65 2.38 9.22
C LEU A 331 22.94 2.03 8.49
N ALA A 332 24.11 2.56 8.90
CA ALA A 332 25.36 2.29 8.21
C ALA A 332 25.67 0.78 8.21
N GLY A 333 25.80 0.17 7.03
CA GLY A 333 25.98 -1.28 6.89
C GLY A 333 24.71 -2.12 7.03
N ALA A 334 23.54 -1.50 7.17
CA ALA A 334 22.26 -2.21 7.09
C ALA A 334 21.92 -2.59 5.65
N GLU A 335 21.12 -3.65 5.51
CA GLU A 335 20.60 -4.12 4.24
C GLU A 335 19.08 -4.19 4.31
N LEU A 336 18.40 -3.79 3.22
CA LEU A 336 16.95 -3.86 3.09
C LEU A 336 16.59 -4.68 1.85
N LEU A 337 15.60 -5.56 1.98
CA LEU A 337 15.05 -6.31 0.86
C LEU A 337 13.70 -5.73 0.44
N VAL A 338 13.56 -5.55 -0.87
CA VAL A 338 12.33 -5.12 -1.53
C VAL A 338 11.86 -6.26 -2.43
N ASP A 339 10.57 -6.59 -2.36
CA ASP A 339 10.00 -7.57 -3.27
C ASP A 339 9.80 -7.02 -4.69
N LYS A 340 9.40 -7.91 -5.60
CA LYS A 340 9.11 -7.61 -7.01
C LYS A 340 7.99 -6.59 -7.23
N ASP A 341 7.12 -6.42 -6.24
CA ASP A 341 6.01 -5.46 -6.25
C ASP A 341 6.41 -4.16 -5.52
N GLY A 342 7.72 -3.99 -5.25
CA GLY A 342 8.38 -2.83 -4.64
C GLY A 342 8.00 -2.53 -3.20
N TRP A 343 7.54 -3.53 -2.44
CA TRP A 343 7.30 -3.41 -1.01
C TRP A 343 8.55 -3.75 -0.23
N LEU A 344 8.83 -2.99 0.83
CA LEU A 344 9.89 -3.35 1.78
C LEU A 344 9.45 -4.56 2.60
N ARG A 345 10.33 -5.56 2.71
CA ARG A 345 10.00 -6.86 3.33
C ARG A 345 10.87 -7.23 4.50
N ALA A 346 12.18 -7.02 4.39
CA ALA A 346 13.13 -7.45 5.41
C ALA A 346 14.24 -6.42 5.62
N ARG A 347 14.87 -6.48 6.80
CA ARG A 347 16.03 -5.65 7.15
C ARG A 347 17.04 -6.45 7.96
N LYS A 348 18.29 -6.48 7.49
CA LYS A 348 19.44 -6.92 8.28
C LYS A 348 20.17 -5.72 8.85
N ARG A 349 20.50 -5.75 10.15
CA ARG A 349 21.27 -4.68 10.80
C ARG A 349 22.76 -4.87 10.60
N ARG A 350 23.52 -3.82 10.91
CA ARG A 350 24.98 -3.84 10.88
C ARG A 350 25.54 -4.91 11.83
N GLY A 351 26.47 -5.73 11.34
CA GLY A 351 27.22 -6.70 12.16
C GLY A 351 26.54 -8.07 12.31
N GLU A 352 25.32 -8.24 11.82
CA GLU A 352 24.67 -9.55 11.72
C GLU A 352 25.30 -10.36 10.56
N ALA A 353 25.87 -11.53 10.90
CA ALA A 353 26.71 -12.30 9.99
C ALA A 353 25.91 -12.93 8.84
N ALA A 354 24.68 -13.36 9.07
CA ALA A 354 23.82 -13.99 8.08
C ALA A 354 22.37 -13.51 8.24
N TRP A 355 21.62 -13.50 7.13
CA TRP A 355 20.17 -13.32 7.15
C TRP A 355 19.50 -14.43 7.96
N SER A 356 18.36 -14.11 8.58
CA SER A 356 17.53 -15.03 9.35
C SER A 356 16.04 -14.69 9.22
N ASP A 357 15.16 -15.60 9.58
CA ASP A 357 13.70 -15.37 9.54
C ASP A 357 13.25 -14.19 10.43
N ALA A 358 14.02 -13.86 11.47
CA ALA A 358 13.76 -12.72 12.34
C ALA A 358 13.95 -11.36 11.62
N ASP A 359 14.62 -11.35 10.47
CA ASP A 359 14.83 -10.15 9.67
C ASP A 359 13.60 -9.78 8.82
N MET A 360 12.60 -10.66 8.73
CA MET A 360 11.31 -10.36 8.08
C MET A 360 10.53 -9.34 8.89
N LEU A 361 10.37 -8.15 8.33
CA LEU A 361 9.61 -7.06 8.95
C LEU A 361 8.16 -6.99 8.43
N CYS A 362 7.89 -7.44 7.20
CA CYS A 362 6.54 -7.47 6.63
C CYS A 362 6.17 -8.86 6.13
N GLN A 363 5.41 -9.59 6.96
CA GLN A 363 4.90 -10.92 6.64
C GLN A 363 3.52 -11.17 7.27
N SER A 364 2.70 -11.99 6.63
CA SER A 364 1.45 -12.48 7.21
C SER A 364 1.71 -13.55 8.28
N ALA A 365 0.77 -13.71 9.22
CA ALA A 365 0.85 -14.77 10.23
C ALA A 365 0.87 -16.18 9.60
N GLN A 366 0.25 -16.34 8.43
CA GLN A 366 0.25 -17.60 7.68
C GLN A 366 1.61 -17.87 7.03
N ALA A 367 2.27 -16.85 6.50
CA ALA A 367 3.62 -16.96 5.94
C ALA A 367 4.65 -17.34 7.01
N ALA A 368 4.57 -16.69 8.19
CA ALA A 368 5.44 -16.97 9.33
C ALA A 368 5.35 -18.41 9.85
N SER A 369 4.26 -19.12 9.57
CA SER A 369 4.03 -20.51 10.01
C SER A 369 4.23 -21.56 8.89
N SER A 370 4.68 -21.14 7.70
CA SER A 370 4.79 -22.03 6.55
C SER A 370 5.91 -23.08 6.68
N LYS A 371 5.61 -24.33 6.31
CA LYS A 371 6.59 -25.44 6.32
C LYS A 371 7.74 -25.27 5.34
N GLN A 372 7.51 -24.53 4.25
CA GLN A 372 8.50 -24.32 3.19
C GLN A 372 9.58 -23.31 3.64
N ALA A 373 9.19 -22.28 4.41
CA ALA A 373 10.14 -21.38 5.08
C ALA A 373 11.01 -22.14 6.09
N GLN A 374 10.42 -23.08 6.85
CA GLN A 374 11.11 -23.87 7.89
C GLN A 374 12.17 -24.85 7.36
N GLN A 375 12.17 -25.15 6.05
CA GLN A 375 13.15 -26.06 5.43
C GLN A 375 14.35 -25.34 4.83
N LEU A 376 14.19 -24.07 4.48
CA LEU A 376 15.25 -23.22 3.95
C LEU A 376 15.89 -22.44 5.11
N ALA A 377 17.10 -21.92 4.92
CA ALA A 377 17.77 -21.12 5.93
C ALA A 377 18.32 -19.82 5.33
N GLY A 378 18.40 -18.80 6.16
CA GLY A 378 18.91 -17.48 5.80
C GLY A 378 18.20 -16.85 4.60
N ILE A 379 18.97 -16.32 3.65
CA ILE A 379 18.41 -15.51 2.56
C ILE A 379 17.49 -16.31 1.62
N ASP A 380 17.70 -17.62 1.46
CA ASP A 380 16.82 -18.48 0.65
C ASP A 380 15.42 -18.61 1.28
N ALA A 381 15.35 -18.73 2.62
CA ALA A 381 14.09 -18.75 3.34
C ALA A 381 13.34 -17.43 3.20
N LEU A 382 14.06 -16.30 3.29
CA LEU A 382 13.48 -14.96 3.10
C LEU A 382 12.89 -14.78 1.70
N ILE A 383 13.62 -15.17 0.65
CA ILE A 383 13.14 -15.09 -0.73
C ILE A 383 11.88 -15.93 -0.90
N ALA A 384 11.89 -17.18 -0.44
CA ALA A 384 10.76 -18.09 -0.55
C ALA A 384 9.52 -17.53 0.18
N THR A 385 9.70 -17.00 1.38
CA THR A 385 8.64 -16.34 2.15
C THR A 385 8.10 -15.11 1.42
N MET A 386 8.99 -14.24 0.91
CA MET A 386 8.60 -13.02 0.17
C MET A 386 7.78 -13.34 -1.09
N ASP A 387 8.16 -14.38 -1.83
CA ASP A 387 7.49 -14.77 -3.07
C ASP A 387 6.15 -15.47 -2.83
N ALA A 388 6.07 -16.30 -1.78
CA ALA A 388 4.86 -17.03 -1.40
C ALA A 388 3.82 -16.09 -0.74
N ASP A 389 4.28 -15.13 0.06
CA ASP A 389 3.46 -14.14 0.76
C ASP A 389 3.47 -12.82 -0.01
N ARG A 390 2.74 -12.77 -1.13
CA ARG A 390 2.57 -11.52 -1.86
C ARG A 390 1.85 -10.49 -1.00
N VAL A 391 2.33 -9.25 -1.03
CA VAL A 391 1.67 -8.15 -0.33
C VAL A 391 0.33 -7.85 -0.98
N HIS A 392 -0.75 -8.01 -0.21
CA HIS A 392 -2.09 -7.56 -0.57
C HIS A 392 -2.37 -6.24 0.16
N TYR A 393 -2.21 -5.12 -0.54
CA TYR A 393 -2.38 -3.79 0.02
C TYR A 393 -3.78 -3.25 -0.27
N VAL A 394 -4.59 -3.11 0.79
CA VAL A 394 -5.88 -2.43 0.73
C VAL A 394 -5.83 -1.23 1.67
N GLN A 395 -5.99 -0.03 1.12
CA GLN A 395 -6.00 1.22 1.88
C GLN A 395 -7.31 1.97 1.62
N GLY A 396 -8.05 2.31 2.67
CA GLY A 396 -9.29 3.06 2.51
C GLY A 396 -10.32 2.37 1.60
N THR A 397 -10.31 1.04 1.55
CA THR A 397 -11.06 0.15 0.64
C THR A 397 -10.64 0.16 -0.84
N PHE A 398 -9.56 0.87 -1.18
CA PHE A 398 -8.90 0.82 -2.48
C PHE A 398 -7.85 -0.28 -2.48
N VAL A 399 -7.82 -1.06 -3.56
CA VAL A 399 -6.78 -2.06 -3.82
C VAL A 399 -5.66 -1.41 -4.61
N HIS A 400 -4.42 -1.68 -4.21
CA HIS A 400 -3.21 -1.03 -4.70
C HIS A 400 -2.19 -2.02 -5.26
#